data_AF-W9XMS1-F1
#
_entry.id   AF-W9XMS1-F1
#
_cell.length_a   1.000
_cell.length_b   1.000
_cell.length_c   1.000
_cell.angle_alpha   90.00
_cell.angle_beta   90.00
_cell.angle_gamma   90.00
#
_symmetry.space_group_name_H-M   'P 1'
#
loop_
_entity.id
_entity.type
_entity.pdbx_description
1 polymer ?
#
loop_
_entity_poly.entity_id
_entity_poly.type
_entity_poly.pdbx_seq_one_letter_code
_entity_poly.pdbx_strand_id
1 'polypeptide(L)'
;MTAGSLDQYRENVESESQHKLDEVERNLVGGIKELTVNIETRFRRLAEIEEPLQRPFVAEALSKIPPATNPDQAHNDEVLLKDRISEFRALREEKEDVLCRLWNEWEDIQFDLLGLAAEALGKQSIQVAQLQNSAMKPGQRERLEKTIDSAQKIHEEIDHRHTGLGQDLTDFEEAMGQISNRTEKAATDLQQQYNVQKNKLFKGLMHSIEQLAAL
;
A
#
# COMPACT_ATOMS: atom_id res chain seq x y z
N MET A 1 64.54 33.35 93.72
CA MET A 1 63.77 32.70 92.65
C MET A 1 64.35 31.31 92.47
N THR A 2 63.61 30.29 92.90
CA THR A 2 64.09 28.93 93.18
C THR A 2 63.88 28.01 91.97
N ALA A 3 64.92 27.26 91.60
CA ALA A 3 64.94 26.35 90.44
C ALA A 3 63.75 25.37 90.41
N GLY A 4 63.25 24.92 91.57
CA GLY A 4 62.12 23.99 91.66
C GLY A 4 60.77 24.53 91.13
N SER A 5 60.56 25.86 91.09
CA SER A 5 59.33 26.43 90.52
C SER A 5 59.33 26.40 88.99
N LEU A 6 60.51 26.34 88.36
CA LEU A 6 60.68 26.40 86.91
C LEU A 6 60.60 24.99 86.32
N ASP A 7 61.12 24.00 87.03
CA ASP A 7 60.98 22.58 86.68
C ASP A 7 59.51 22.13 86.78
N GLN A 8 58.79 22.55 87.83
CA GLN A 8 57.37 22.22 87.99
C GLN A 8 56.49 22.91 86.93
N TYR A 9 56.86 24.12 86.49
CA TYR A 9 56.20 24.78 85.36
C TYR A 9 56.49 24.06 84.04
N ARG A 10 57.72 23.61 83.81
CA ARG A 10 58.11 22.84 82.61
C ARG A 10 57.34 21.52 82.54
N GLU A 11 57.26 20.78 83.65
CA GLU A 11 56.55 19.50 83.71
C GLU A 11 55.04 19.67 83.49
N ASN A 12 54.43 20.73 84.05
CA ASN A 12 53.02 21.04 83.77
C ASN A 12 52.78 21.41 82.31
N VAL A 13 53.64 22.22 81.71
CA VAL A 13 53.51 22.61 80.28
C VAL A 13 53.71 21.39 79.38
N GLU A 14 54.64 20.51 79.70
CA GLU A 14 54.88 19.27 78.96
C GLU A 14 53.68 18.31 79.08
N SER A 15 53.15 18.11 80.29
CA SER A 15 51.95 17.30 80.49
C SER A 15 50.71 17.89 79.82
N GLU A 16 50.53 19.22 79.87
CA GLU A 16 49.40 19.89 79.22
C GLU A 16 49.53 19.85 77.69
N SER A 17 50.75 20.00 77.17
CA SER A 17 51.03 19.86 75.74
C SER A 17 50.77 18.44 75.26
N GLN A 18 51.23 17.43 76.01
CA GLN A 18 51.02 16.03 75.66
C GLN A 18 49.53 15.68 75.68
N HIS A 19 48.80 16.11 76.71
CA HIS A 19 47.36 15.89 76.78
C HIS A 19 46.61 16.54 75.60
N LYS A 20 46.95 17.78 75.23
CA LYS A 20 46.36 18.45 74.07
C LYS A 20 46.70 17.73 72.77
N LEU A 21 47.93 17.22 72.64
CA LEU A 21 48.37 16.50 71.45
C LEU A 21 47.64 15.16 71.32
N ASP A 22 47.50 14.41 72.42
CA ASP A 22 46.74 13.16 72.46
C ASP A 22 45.24 13.39 72.19
N GLU A 23 44.67 14.51 72.65
CA GLU A 23 43.28 14.89 72.37
C GLU A 23 43.08 15.24 70.89
N VAL A 24 44.00 16.03 70.31
CA VAL A 24 43.98 16.36 68.88
C VAL A 24 44.17 15.11 68.03
N GLU A 25 45.09 14.22 68.39
CA GLU A 25 45.30 12.95 67.69
C GLU A 25 44.05 12.08 67.75
N ARG A 26 43.42 11.95 68.92
CA ARG A 26 42.20 11.16 69.09
C ARG A 26 41.04 11.73 68.26
N ASN A 27 40.88 13.05 68.24
CA ASN A 27 39.86 13.72 67.44
C ASN A 27 40.13 13.56 65.94
N LEU A 28 41.38 13.65 65.51
CA LEU A 28 41.77 13.46 64.12
C LEU A 28 41.55 12.02 63.67
N VAL A 29 41.99 11.03 64.47
CA VAL A 29 41.78 9.60 64.18
C VAL A 29 40.30 9.26 64.19
N GLY A 30 39.52 9.83 65.12
CA GLY A 30 38.07 9.70 65.15
C GLY A 30 37.41 10.24 63.89
N GLY A 31 37.77 11.47 63.50
CA GLY A 31 37.27 12.11 62.28
C GLY A 31 37.65 11.35 61.00
N ILE A 32 38.88 10.81 60.93
CA ILE A 32 39.31 9.98 59.80
C ILE A 32 38.48 8.70 59.72
N LYS A 33 38.27 7.99 60.84
CA LYS A 33 37.44 6.77 60.86
C LYS A 33 36.00 7.04 60.43
N GLU A 34 35.40 8.12 60.94
CA GLU A 34 34.05 8.52 60.54
C GLU A 34 33.97 8.86 59.06
N LEU A 35 34.96 9.60 58.54
CA LEU A 35 35.03 9.94 57.13
C LEU A 35 35.18 8.68 56.25
N THR A 36 36.00 7.71 56.65
CA THR A 36 36.15 6.43 55.96
C THR A 36 34.81 5.69 55.87
N VAL A 37 34.08 5.57 56.99
CA VAL A 37 32.76 4.92 57.01
C VAL A 37 31.75 5.67 56.14
N ASN A 38 31.77 7.00 56.14
CA ASN A 38 30.89 7.81 55.29
C ASN A 38 31.18 7.57 53.81
N ILE A 39 32.46 7.55 53.43
CA ILE A 39 32.91 7.30 52.06
C ILE A 39 32.48 5.89 51.61
N GLU A 40 32.71 4.86 52.41
CA GLU A 40 32.29 3.49 52.10
C GLU A 40 30.77 3.37 51.94
N THR A 41 30.01 4.03 52.81
CA THR A 41 28.54 4.05 52.72
C THR A 41 28.08 4.72 51.43
N ARG A 42 28.74 5.82 51.02
CA ARG A 42 28.44 6.50 49.75
C ARG A 42 28.79 5.63 48.55
N PHE A 43 29.93 4.94 48.56
CA PHE A 43 30.30 4.01 47.49
C PHE A 43 29.30 2.86 47.36
N ARG A 44 28.82 2.31 48.48
CA ARG A 44 27.79 1.27 48.45
C ARG A 44 26.48 1.77 47.83
N ARG A 45 26.00 2.94 48.25
CA ARG A 45 24.80 3.55 47.66
C ARG A 45 24.97 3.86 46.17
N LEU A 46 26.16 4.32 45.78
CA LEU A 46 26.46 4.58 44.37
C LEU A 46 26.44 3.28 43.57
N ALA A 47 27.05 2.20 44.09
CA ALA A 47 27.00 0.89 43.46
C ALA A 47 25.57 0.35 43.31
N GLU A 48 24.72 0.52 44.33
CA GLU A 48 23.29 0.13 44.27
C GLU A 48 22.50 0.89 43.19
N ILE A 49 22.86 2.15 42.93
CA ILE A 49 22.24 2.97 41.87
C ILE A 49 22.83 2.66 40.49
N GLU A 50 24.12 2.33 40.43
CA GLU A 50 24.85 2.09 39.19
C GLU A 50 24.62 0.68 38.65
N GLU A 51 24.43 -0.32 39.51
CA GLU A 51 24.24 -1.73 39.11
C GLU A 51 23.07 -1.94 38.12
N PRO A 52 21.89 -1.32 38.28
CA PRO A 52 20.81 -1.42 37.28
C PRO A 52 21.16 -0.74 35.95
N LEU A 53 21.94 0.34 35.99
CA LEU A 53 22.34 1.12 34.80
C LEU A 53 23.48 0.44 34.02
N GLN A 54 24.31 -0.35 34.70
CA GLN A 54 25.35 -1.16 34.08
C GLN A 54 24.79 -2.43 33.42
N ARG A 55 23.51 -2.76 33.60
CA ARG A 55 22.91 -3.91 32.93
C ARG A 55 22.95 -3.68 31.42
N PRO A 56 23.62 -4.56 30.65
CA PRO A 56 23.64 -4.42 29.20
C PRO A 56 22.21 -4.60 28.67
N PHE A 57 21.87 -3.86 27.62
CA PHE A 57 20.57 -3.90 26.94
C PHE A 57 20.10 -5.32 26.55
N VAL A 58 21.04 -6.26 26.40
CA VAL A 58 20.81 -7.67 26.09
C VAL A 58 20.16 -8.43 27.25
N ALA A 59 20.37 -7.99 28.49
CA ALA A 59 19.84 -8.57 29.73
C ALA A 59 18.62 -7.78 30.27
N GLU A 60 18.17 -6.76 29.53
CA GLU A 60 16.99 -5.99 29.89
C GLU A 60 15.73 -6.79 29.55
N ALA A 61 14.97 -7.16 30.58
CA ALA A 61 13.74 -7.92 30.46
C ALA A 61 12.54 -7.02 30.77
N LEU A 62 11.52 -7.07 29.91
CA LEU A 62 10.24 -6.43 30.18
C LEU A 62 9.37 -7.40 30.98
N SER A 63 9.06 -7.04 32.22
CA SER A 63 8.05 -7.74 33.00
C SER A 63 6.66 -7.16 32.69
N LYS A 64 5.72 -8.05 32.39
CA LYS A 64 4.32 -7.66 32.19
C LYS A 64 3.74 -7.29 33.55
N ILE A 65 3.20 -6.08 33.70
CA ILE A 65 2.51 -5.68 34.94
C ILE A 65 1.23 -6.54 35.04
N PRO A 66 1.08 -7.39 36.07
CA PRO A 66 -0.12 -8.21 36.20
C PRO A 66 -1.34 -7.32 36.46
N PRO A 67 -2.51 -7.64 35.87
CA PRO A 67 -3.74 -6.94 36.19
C PRO A 67 -4.07 -7.12 37.68
N ALA A 68 -4.56 -6.06 38.32
CA ALA A 68 -4.72 -5.92 39.78
C ALA A 68 -5.67 -6.93 40.46
N THR A 69 -6.16 -7.95 39.76
CA THR A 69 -7.27 -8.80 40.22
C THR A 69 -6.82 -10.17 40.74
N ASN A 70 -5.59 -10.64 40.50
CA ASN A 70 -5.09 -11.89 41.10
C ASN A 70 -3.55 -11.91 41.19
N PRO A 71 -2.94 -11.69 42.38
CA PRO A 71 -1.49 -11.67 42.56
C PRO A 71 -0.84 -13.07 42.53
N ASP A 72 -1.60 -14.15 42.71
CA ASP A 72 -1.03 -15.50 42.85
C ASP A 72 -0.87 -16.28 41.53
N GLN A 73 -1.14 -15.63 40.39
CA GLN A 73 -1.02 -16.24 39.07
C GLN A 73 -0.32 -15.33 38.06
N ALA A 74 0.58 -14.48 38.54
CA ALA A 74 1.53 -13.77 37.69
C ALA A 74 2.60 -14.76 37.23
N HIS A 75 2.36 -15.48 36.13
CA HIS A 75 3.48 -15.91 35.30
C HIS A 75 4.20 -14.63 34.89
N ASN A 76 5.34 -14.37 35.54
CA ASN A 76 6.29 -13.36 35.12
C ASN A 76 6.86 -13.82 33.79
N ASP A 77 6.13 -13.58 32.71
CA ASP A 77 6.64 -13.64 31.34
C ASP A 77 7.61 -12.46 31.18
N GLU A 78 8.79 -12.61 31.76
CA GLU A 78 9.94 -11.76 31.50
C GLU A 78 10.39 -12.05 30.07
N VAL A 79 10.01 -11.15 29.15
CA VAL A 79 10.45 -11.26 27.77
C VAL A 79 11.64 -10.33 27.59
N LEU A 80 12.75 -10.87 27.10
CA LEU A 80 13.94 -10.09 26.78
C LEU A 80 13.58 -9.02 25.74
N LEU A 81 13.94 -7.77 26.04
CA LEU A 81 13.66 -6.63 25.17
C LEU A 81 14.29 -6.82 23.79
N LYS A 82 15.46 -7.45 23.73
CA LYS A 82 16.15 -7.80 22.49
C LYS A 82 15.31 -8.73 21.60
N ASP A 83 14.62 -9.71 22.19
CA ASP A 83 13.80 -10.66 21.44
C ASP A 83 12.57 -9.95 20.87
N ARG A 84 11.91 -9.10 21.66
CA ARG A 84 10.79 -8.26 21.18
C ARG A 84 11.18 -7.29 20.08
N ILE A 85 12.35 -6.66 20.18
CA ILE A 85 12.85 -5.78 19.13
C ILE A 85 13.16 -6.57 17.87
N SER A 86 13.68 -7.78 18.00
CA SER A 86 13.98 -8.65 16.85
C SER A 86 12.69 -9.13 16.18
N GLU A 87 11.69 -9.57 16.96
CA GLU A 87 10.36 -9.91 16.46
C GLU A 87 9.70 -8.72 15.75
N PHE A 88 9.78 -7.52 16.32
CA PHE A 88 9.23 -6.32 15.70
C PHE A 88 9.93 -5.97 14.39
N ARG A 89 11.25 -6.10 14.32
CA ARG A 89 12.00 -5.88 13.08
C ARG A 89 11.63 -6.90 12.01
N ALA A 90 11.55 -8.18 12.36
CA ALA A 90 11.12 -9.24 11.44
C ALA A 90 9.70 -8.99 10.93
N LEU A 91 8.77 -8.62 11.81
CA LEU A 91 7.41 -8.27 11.43
C LEU A 91 7.39 -7.04 10.51
N ARG A 92 8.20 -6.02 10.81
CA ARG A 92 8.30 -4.82 9.97
C ARG A 92 8.80 -5.17 8.57
N GLU A 93 9.86 -5.98 8.46
CA GLU A 93 10.38 -6.44 7.17
C GLU A 93 9.32 -7.22 6.38
N GLU A 94 8.61 -8.15 7.03
CA GLU A 94 7.51 -8.90 6.41
C GLU A 94 6.40 -7.96 5.90
N LYS A 95 5.99 -6.98 6.71
CA LYS A 95 4.94 -6.03 6.30
C LYS A 95 5.43 -5.08 5.21
N GLU A 96 6.69 -4.67 5.23
CA GLU A 96 7.30 -3.86 4.19
C GLU A 96 7.32 -4.61 2.85
N ASP A 97 7.67 -5.89 2.86
CA ASP A 97 7.61 -6.75 1.66
C ASP A 97 6.18 -6.91 1.12
N VAL A 98 5.19 -7.10 2.00
CA VAL A 98 3.78 -7.18 1.61
C VAL A 98 3.30 -5.86 1.00
N LEU A 99 3.64 -4.72 1.61
CA LEU A 99 3.26 -3.41 1.09
C LEU A 99 3.93 -3.13 -0.25
N CYS A 100 5.21 -3.46 -0.42
CA CYS A 100 5.91 -3.33 -1.70
C CYS A 100 5.24 -4.15 -2.80
N ARG A 101 4.83 -5.38 -2.49
CA ARG A 101 4.12 -6.26 -3.43
C ARG A 101 2.76 -5.69 -3.83
N LEU A 102 1.94 -5.32 -2.84
CA LEU A 102 0.62 -4.73 -3.09
C LEU A 102 0.72 -3.43 -3.88
N TRP A 103 1.76 -2.64 -3.65
CA TRP A 103 2.01 -1.42 -4.42
C TRP A 103 2.31 -1.72 -5.89
N ASN A 104 3.12 -2.75 -6.17
CA ASN A 104 3.41 -3.17 -7.54
C ASN A 104 2.18 -3.78 -8.23
N GLU A 105 1.39 -4.58 -7.52
CA GLU A 105 0.13 -5.13 -8.04
C GLU A 105 -0.89 -4.02 -8.37
N TRP A 106 -1.00 -3.03 -7.49
CA TRP A 106 -1.84 -1.86 -7.74
C TRP A 106 -1.39 -1.09 -8.99
N GLU A 107 -0.09 -0.91 -9.15
CA GLU A 107 0.49 -0.27 -10.33
C GLU A 107 0.16 -1.04 -11.63
N ASP A 108 0.26 -2.36 -11.60
CA ASP A 108 -0.09 -3.22 -12.73
C ASP A 108 -1.58 -3.08 -13.10
N ILE A 109 -2.47 -3.09 -12.09
CA ILE A 109 -3.90 -2.88 -12.29
C ILE A 109 -4.19 -1.50 -12.90
N GLN A 110 -3.45 -0.45 -12.48
CA GLN A 110 -3.61 0.88 -13.08
C GLN A 110 -3.22 0.87 -14.56
N PHE A 111 -2.14 0.18 -14.94
CA PHE A 111 -1.73 0.07 -16.34
C PHE A 111 -2.74 -0.72 -17.16
N ASP A 112 -3.27 -1.82 -16.63
CA ASP A 112 -4.31 -2.60 -17.29
C ASP A 112 -5.57 -1.76 -17.50
N LEU A 113 -6.01 -1.01 -16.49
CA LEU A 113 -7.18 -0.14 -16.60
C LEU A 113 -7.00 0.97 -17.64
N LEU A 114 -5.80 1.58 -17.70
CA LEU A 114 -5.46 2.55 -18.74
C LEU A 114 -5.40 1.90 -20.13
N GLY A 115 -4.89 0.67 -20.22
CA GLY A 115 -4.89 -0.13 -21.45
C GLY A 115 -6.31 -0.39 -21.95
N LEU A 116 -7.20 -0.90 -21.08
CA LEU A 116 -8.61 -1.11 -21.43
C LEU A 116 -9.30 0.19 -21.84
N ALA A 117 -9.04 1.29 -21.14
CA ALA A 117 -9.60 2.59 -21.52
C ALA A 117 -9.13 2.97 -22.93
N ALA A 118 -7.84 2.80 -23.24
CA ALA A 118 -7.27 3.11 -24.55
C ALA A 118 -7.81 2.21 -25.66
N GLU A 119 -8.08 0.94 -25.36
CA GLU A 119 -8.73 0.01 -26.28
C GLU A 119 -10.18 0.42 -26.59
N ALA A 120 -10.92 0.89 -25.58
CA ALA A 120 -12.32 1.25 -25.73
C ALA A 120 -12.53 2.64 -26.37
N LEU A 121 -11.75 3.64 -25.98
CA LEU A 121 -11.98 5.05 -26.33
C LEU A 121 -10.95 5.61 -27.32
N GLY A 122 -9.86 4.89 -27.57
CA GLY A 122 -8.71 5.37 -28.31
C GLY A 122 -7.79 6.24 -27.45
N LYS A 123 -6.48 6.17 -27.76
CA LYS A 123 -5.39 6.87 -27.08
C LYS A 123 -5.59 8.38 -27.02
N GLN A 124 -6.12 9.00 -28.07
CA GLN A 124 -6.27 10.45 -28.14
C GLN A 124 -7.36 11.00 -27.22
N SER A 125 -8.29 10.14 -26.83
CA SER A 125 -9.41 10.47 -25.93
C SER A 125 -9.02 10.41 -24.46
N ILE A 126 -7.79 9.97 -24.14
CA ILE A 126 -7.34 9.71 -22.77
C ILE A 126 -6.17 10.62 -22.43
N GLN A 127 -6.33 11.40 -21.38
CA GLN A 127 -5.26 12.20 -20.80
C GLN A 127 -4.72 11.49 -19.56
N VAL A 128 -3.54 10.89 -19.70
CA VAL A 128 -2.84 10.30 -18.56
C VAL A 128 -1.93 11.35 -17.95
N ALA A 129 -2.37 11.97 -16.85
CA ALA A 129 -1.57 12.99 -16.13
C ALA A 129 -0.18 12.48 -15.70
N GLN A 130 -0.05 11.16 -15.49
CA GLN A 130 1.19 10.51 -15.08
C GLN A 130 2.22 10.43 -16.24
N LEU A 131 1.78 10.45 -17.51
CA LEU A 131 2.69 10.59 -18.67
C LEU A 131 3.24 12.02 -18.82
N GLN A 132 2.55 13.01 -18.24
CA GLN A 132 2.91 14.42 -18.34
C GLN A 132 3.84 14.88 -17.22
N ASN A 133 3.76 14.24 -16.04
CA ASN A 133 4.58 14.60 -14.88
C ASN A 133 5.68 13.57 -14.64
N SER A 134 6.94 14.01 -14.73
CA SER A 134 8.19 13.24 -14.69
C SER A 134 8.52 12.47 -13.39
N ALA A 135 7.54 12.14 -12.54
CA ALA A 135 7.75 11.39 -11.30
C ALA A 135 7.38 9.90 -11.44
N MET A 136 7.82 9.26 -12.53
CA MET A 136 7.72 7.81 -12.70
C MET A 136 9.05 7.14 -12.33
N LYS A 137 8.98 5.93 -11.75
CA LYS A 137 10.16 5.09 -11.56
C LYS A 137 10.76 4.74 -12.94
N PRO A 138 12.09 4.49 -13.01
CA PRO A 138 12.73 4.05 -14.25
C PRO A 138 12.02 2.83 -14.85
N GLY A 139 11.71 2.87 -16.15
CA GLY A 139 11.04 1.78 -16.87
C GLY A 139 9.50 1.75 -16.80
N GLN A 140 8.88 2.46 -15.86
CA GLN A 140 7.40 2.52 -15.78
C GLN A 140 6.79 3.23 -16.98
N ARG A 141 7.41 4.34 -17.40
CA ARG A 141 6.94 5.12 -18.53
C ARG A 141 6.94 4.31 -19.83
N GLU A 142 8.02 3.58 -20.09
CA GLU A 142 8.14 2.72 -21.26
C GLU A 142 7.09 1.61 -21.24
N ARG A 143 6.87 1.00 -20.07
CA ARG A 143 5.85 -0.05 -19.89
C ARG A 143 4.45 0.49 -20.15
N LEU A 144 4.13 1.67 -19.62
CA LEU A 144 2.85 2.33 -19.84
C LEU A 144 2.64 2.74 -21.31
N GLU A 145 3.65 3.34 -21.94
CA GLU A 145 3.61 3.69 -23.37
C GLU A 145 3.36 2.44 -24.22
N LYS A 146 4.05 1.33 -23.93
CA LYS A 146 3.85 0.05 -24.61
C LYS A 146 2.44 -0.51 -24.44
N THR A 147 1.87 -0.45 -23.23
CA THR A 147 0.50 -0.91 -22.98
C THR A 147 -0.50 -0.07 -23.78
N ILE A 148 -0.37 1.26 -23.74
CA ILE A 148 -1.26 2.18 -24.47
C ILE A 148 -1.12 2.00 -25.99
N ASP A 149 0.09 1.85 -26.51
CA ASP A 149 0.32 1.65 -27.95
C ASP A 149 -0.24 0.30 -28.44
N SER A 150 -0.17 -0.73 -27.59
CA SER A 150 -0.77 -2.03 -27.91
C SER A 150 -2.30 -1.94 -27.92
N ALA A 151 -2.90 -1.28 -26.92
CA ALA A 151 -4.33 -1.05 -26.85
C ALA A 151 -4.86 -0.19 -28.00
N GLN A 152 -4.10 0.83 -28.43
CA GLN A 152 -4.46 1.66 -29.58
C GLN A 152 -4.57 0.85 -30.87
N LYS A 153 -3.69 -0.13 -31.09
CA LYS A 153 -3.79 -1.01 -32.26
C LYS A 153 -5.08 -1.83 -32.25
N ILE A 154 -5.46 -2.35 -31.08
CA ILE A 154 -6.70 -3.11 -30.93
C ILE A 154 -7.92 -2.20 -31.20
N HIS A 155 -7.89 -0.98 -30.66
CA HIS A 155 -8.92 0.03 -30.93
C HIS A 155 -9.08 0.30 -32.44
N GLU A 156 -7.97 0.55 -33.14
CA GLU A 156 -7.97 0.80 -34.59
C GLU A 156 -8.48 -0.41 -35.39
N GLU A 157 -8.13 -1.64 -34.99
CA GLU A 157 -8.65 -2.86 -35.63
C GLU A 157 -10.17 -3.00 -35.44
N ILE A 158 -10.67 -2.73 -34.24
CA ILE A 158 -12.10 -2.78 -33.92
C ILE A 158 -12.87 -1.71 -34.70
N ASP A 159 -12.36 -0.48 -34.72
CA ASP A 159 -12.98 0.64 -35.43
C ASP A 159 -13.02 0.38 -36.95
N HIS A 160 -11.94 -0.17 -37.51
CA HIS A 160 -11.90 -0.55 -38.91
C HIS A 160 -12.92 -1.64 -39.25
N ARG A 161 -13.07 -2.66 -38.40
CA ARG A 161 -14.09 -3.72 -38.56
C ARG A 161 -15.51 -3.16 -38.46
N HIS A 162 -15.77 -2.24 -37.53
CA HIS A 162 -17.09 -1.60 -37.42
C HIS A 162 -17.41 -0.75 -38.66
N THR A 163 -16.43 -0.02 -39.18
CA THR A 163 -16.59 0.76 -40.41
C THR A 163 -16.89 -0.16 -41.61
N GLY A 164 -16.16 -1.27 -41.75
CA GLY A 164 -16.40 -2.26 -42.80
C GLY A 164 -17.80 -2.87 -42.71
N LEU A 165 -18.23 -3.25 -41.50
CA LEU A 165 -19.59 -3.78 -41.27
C LEU A 165 -20.67 -2.76 -41.62
N GLY A 166 -20.46 -1.48 -41.31
CA GLY A 166 -21.39 -0.41 -41.68
C GLY A 166 -21.55 -0.27 -43.20
N GLN A 167 -20.45 -0.38 -43.94
CA GLN A 167 -20.48 -0.38 -45.40
C GLN A 167 -21.21 -1.62 -45.94
N ASP A 168 -20.89 -2.82 -45.46
CA ASP A 168 -21.54 -4.06 -45.88
C ASP A 168 -23.05 -4.02 -45.65
N LEU A 169 -23.49 -3.41 -44.54
CA LEU A 169 -24.91 -3.29 -44.20
C LEU A 169 -25.63 -2.29 -45.11
N THR A 170 -24.95 -1.22 -45.50
CA THR A 170 -25.47 -0.25 -46.48
C THR A 170 -25.62 -0.88 -47.86
N ASP A 171 -24.61 -1.62 -48.31
CA ASP A 171 -24.62 -2.34 -49.59
C ASP A 171 -25.74 -3.41 -49.61
N PHE A 172 -25.94 -4.10 -48.48
CA PHE A 172 -27.02 -5.06 -48.31
C PHE A 172 -28.40 -4.41 -48.38
N GLU A 173 -28.59 -3.25 -47.74
CA GLU A 173 -29.83 -2.48 -47.81
C GLU A 173 -30.14 -2.04 -49.24
N GLU A 174 -29.13 -1.56 -49.99
CA GLU A 174 -29.29 -1.21 -51.39
C GLU A 174 -29.69 -2.42 -52.24
N ALA A 175 -29.01 -3.57 -52.05
CA ALA A 175 -29.32 -4.80 -52.76
C ALA A 175 -30.76 -5.28 -52.49
N MET A 176 -31.22 -5.22 -51.23
CA MET A 176 -32.62 -5.50 -50.89
C MET A 176 -33.59 -4.53 -51.58
N GLY A 177 -33.27 -3.23 -51.62
CA GLY A 177 -34.08 -2.24 -52.33
C GLY A 177 -34.22 -2.57 -53.82
N GLN A 178 -33.12 -2.95 -54.47
CA GLN A 178 -33.14 -3.37 -55.88
C GLN A 178 -33.96 -4.65 -56.09
N ILE A 179 -33.85 -5.64 -55.20
CA ILE A 179 -34.64 -6.87 -55.26
C ILE A 179 -36.13 -6.56 -55.08
N SER A 180 -36.47 -5.73 -54.09
CA SER A 180 -37.86 -5.33 -53.83
C SER A 180 -38.47 -4.65 -55.06
N ASN A 181 -37.77 -3.68 -55.66
CA ASN A 181 -38.21 -2.98 -56.87
C ASN A 181 -38.40 -3.93 -58.06
N ARG A 182 -37.49 -4.90 -58.25
CA ARG A 182 -37.62 -5.92 -59.31
C ARG A 182 -38.83 -6.82 -59.07
N THR A 183 -39.05 -7.24 -57.83
CA THR A 183 -40.19 -8.08 -57.45
C THR A 183 -41.51 -7.34 -57.62
N GLU A 184 -41.60 -6.07 -57.19
CA GLU A 184 -42.78 -5.24 -57.39
C GLU A 184 -43.10 -5.10 -58.88
N LYS A 185 -42.10 -4.75 -59.70
CA LYS A 185 -42.27 -4.65 -61.15
C LYS A 185 -42.73 -5.96 -61.77
N ALA A 186 -42.11 -7.08 -61.39
CA ALA A 186 -42.50 -8.40 -61.88
C ALA A 186 -43.95 -8.76 -61.48
N ALA A 187 -44.36 -8.42 -60.26
CA ALA A 187 -45.73 -8.61 -59.79
C ALA A 187 -46.73 -7.76 -60.57
N THR A 188 -46.42 -6.48 -60.82
CA THR A 188 -47.28 -5.59 -61.63
C THR A 188 -47.38 -6.08 -63.08
N ASP A 189 -46.26 -6.52 -63.68
CA ASP A 189 -46.23 -7.03 -65.05
C ASP A 189 -47.06 -8.31 -65.18
N LEU A 190 -46.95 -9.24 -64.21
CA LEU A 190 -47.76 -10.45 -64.13
C LEU A 190 -49.26 -10.14 -64.01
N GLN A 191 -49.61 -9.19 -63.15
CA GLN A 191 -51.01 -8.78 -62.96
C GLN A 191 -51.59 -8.15 -64.23
N GLN A 192 -50.80 -7.34 -64.93
CA GLN A 192 -51.21 -6.76 -66.21
C GLN A 192 -51.37 -7.84 -67.30
N GLN A 193 -50.42 -8.78 -67.41
CA GLN A 193 -50.54 -9.91 -68.34
C GLN A 193 -51.78 -10.76 -68.06
N TYR A 194 -52.04 -11.07 -66.80
CA TYR A 194 -53.23 -11.80 -66.38
C TYR A 194 -54.52 -11.08 -66.81
N ASN A 195 -54.62 -9.76 -66.58
CA ASN A 195 -55.79 -8.98 -66.99
C ASN A 195 -55.98 -8.93 -68.52
N VAL A 196 -54.89 -8.83 -69.28
CA VAL A 196 -54.94 -8.87 -70.75
C VAL A 196 -55.44 -10.23 -71.25
N GLN A 197 -54.89 -11.33 -70.71
CA GLN A 197 -55.32 -12.68 -71.08
C GLN A 197 -56.78 -12.94 -70.70
N LYS A 198 -57.18 -12.55 -69.48
CA LYS A 198 -58.57 -12.62 -69.01
C LYS A 198 -59.51 -11.90 -69.98
N ASN A 199 -59.22 -10.65 -70.33
CA ASN A 199 -60.06 -9.87 -71.25
C ASN A 199 -60.12 -10.47 -72.67
N LYS A 200 -59.00 -11.00 -73.19
CA LYS A 200 -58.99 -11.72 -74.46
C LYS A 200 -59.89 -12.95 -74.42
N LEU A 201 -59.81 -13.73 -73.33
CA LEU A 201 -60.62 -14.93 -73.14
C LEU A 201 -62.11 -14.58 -73.10
N PHE A 202 -62.50 -13.58 -72.29
CA PHE A 202 -63.89 -13.13 -72.20
C PHE A 202 -64.44 -12.64 -73.53
N LYS A 203 -63.67 -11.82 -74.28
CA LYS A 203 -64.10 -11.36 -75.60
C LYS A 203 -64.27 -12.51 -76.59
N GLY A 204 -63.34 -13.46 -76.60
CA GLY A 204 -63.44 -14.65 -77.45
C GLY A 204 -64.69 -15.46 -77.13
N LEU A 205 -64.93 -15.72 -75.84
CA LEU A 205 -66.08 -16.50 -75.36
C LEU A 205 -67.41 -15.79 -75.67
N MET A 206 -67.47 -14.47 -75.50
CA MET A 206 -68.64 -13.66 -75.83
C MET A 206 -68.94 -13.69 -77.34
N HIS A 207 -67.91 -13.58 -78.19
CA HIS A 207 -68.08 -13.71 -79.64
C HIS A 207 -68.57 -15.11 -80.04
N SER A 208 -68.07 -16.17 -79.39
CA SER A 208 -68.56 -17.54 -79.61
C SER A 208 -70.04 -17.69 -79.24
N ILE A 209 -70.47 -17.07 -78.13
CA ILE A 209 -71.88 -17.06 -77.70
C ILE A 209 -72.74 -16.30 -78.72
N GLU A 210 -72.30 -15.13 -79.19
CA GLU A 210 -73.03 -14.35 -80.20
C GLU A 210 -73.21 -15.13 -81.51
N GLN A 211 -72.17 -15.83 -81.97
CA GLN A 211 -72.25 -16.69 -83.16
C GLN A 211 -73.23 -17.85 -82.98
N LEU A 212 -73.25 -18.47 -81.79
CA LEU A 212 -74.22 -19.52 -81.45
C LEU A 212 -75.65 -19.00 -81.36
N ALA A 213 -75.86 -17.77 -80.89
CA ALA A 213 -77.18 -17.16 -80.77
C ALA A 213 -77.75 -16.66 -82.12
N ALA A 214 -76.90 -16.51 -83.15
CA ALA A 214 -77.28 -16.10 -84.50
C ALA A 214 -77.62 -17.28 -85.44
N LEU A 215 -77.47 -18.52 -84.96
CA LEU A 215 -77.91 -19.76 -85.60
C LEU A 215 -79.33 -20.13 -85.17
#